data_AF-A0A3D4CW21-F1
#
_entry.id   AF-A0A3D4CW21-F1
#
_cell.length_a   1.000
_cell.length_b   1.000
_cell.length_c   1.000
_cell.angle_alpha   90.00
_cell.angle_beta   90.00
_cell.angle_gamma   90.00
#
_symmetry.space_group_name_H-M   'P 1'
#
loop_
_entity.id
_entity.type
_entity.pdbx_description
1 polymer ?
#
loop_
_entity_poly.entity_id
_entity_poly.type
_entity_poly.pdbx_seq_one_letter_code
_entity_poly.pdbx_strand_id
1 'polypeptide(L)'
;GGDLNWDNLAAGFSDQREHLDFIQAINEEDDPLIAELRNRELAFRMQNVAPEVMDLNKESEATKELYGVGEDHTDEFGRTLLLARRFSEAGVRFVTATHSTSRYGNLWDQHAGLEKGHRGNANAVDQPIAALLHDLESRGMLEDTLVLCGSEFGRTPSREIFDGQMGRSDDGRDHNPHGFTMWMCGGGTKQGYHHGATDDYGYYAVRDRVSIHDLHATVLHLMGIDHERLTFHHSGRDYRLTDVFGKVVNEVIS
;
A
#
# COMPACT_ATOMS: atom_id res chain seq x y z
N GLY A 1 27.36 30.97 -24.45
CA GLY A 1 26.42 32.04 -24.84
C GLY A 1 25.05 31.61 -24.38
N GLY A 2 24.51 32.30 -23.38
CA GLY A 2 23.24 31.98 -22.74
C GLY A 2 23.39 32.01 -21.22
N ASP A 3 23.56 33.23 -20.68
CA ASP A 3 23.44 33.54 -19.26
C ASP A 3 22.07 33.12 -18.74
N LEU A 4 22.04 32.36 -17.64
CA LEU A 4 20.93 32.33 -16.71
C LEU A 4 21.48 32.62 -15.32
N ASN A 5 21.58 33.92 -15.05
CA ASN A 5 21.91 34.47 -13.74
C ASN A 5 20.71 34.27 -12.81
N TRP A 6 20.82 33.38 -11.83
CA TRP A 6 19.79 33.20 -10.80
C TRP A 6 19.96 34.23 -9.68
N ASP A 7 19.66 35.49 -9.98
CA ASP A 7 19.81 36.64 -9.08
C ASP A 7 18.77 36.71 -7.93
N ASN A 8 18.10 35.61 -7.59
CA ASN A 8 17.04 35.59 -6.55
C ASN A 8 17.40 34.83 -5.27
N LEU A 9 18.67 34.48 -5.06
CA LEU A 9 19.15 33.96 -3.78
C LEU A 9 19.96 35.02 -3.04
N ALA A 10 19.27 36.08 -2.61
CA ALA A 10 19.78 36.89 -1.50
C ALA A 10 19.73 36.02 -0.24
N ALA A 11 20.87 35.44 0.12
CA ALA A 11 21.05 34.61 1.31
C ALA A 11 20.69 35.43 2.56
N GLY A 12 19.70 34.94 3.32
CA GLY A 12 19.23 35.60 4.54
C GLY A 12 20.16 35.41 5.74
N PHE A 13 21.07 34.44 5.73
CA PHE A 13 21.94 34.12 6.87
C PHE A 13 23.30 33.54 6.46
N SER A 14 24.34 33.83 7.24
CA SER A 14 25.77 33.53 6.97
C SER A 14 26.08 32.05 6.77
N ASP A 15 25.35 31.17 7.45
CA ASP A 15 25.67 29.72 7.53
C ASP A 15 25.14 28.94 6.30
N GLN A 16 24.28 29.57 5.51
CA GLN A 16 23.66 28.94 4.33
C GLN A 16 24.64 28.82 3.15
N ARG A 17 25.68 29.66 3.12
CA ARG A 17 26.72 29.62 2.07
C ARG A 17 27.72 28.49 2.31
N GLU A 18 28.16 28.31 3.56
CA GLU A 18 28.99 27.16 3.95
C GLU A 18 28.30 25.81 3.68
N HIS A 19 26.98 25.75 3.88
CA HIS A 19 26.21 24.54 3.60
C HIS A 19 26.06 24.24 2.10
N LEU A 20 25.86 25.28 1.27
CA LEU A 20 25.79 25.13 -0.19
C LEU A 20 27.14 24.80 -0.81
N ASP A 21 28.22 25.38 -0.28
CA ASP A 21 29.59 25.08 -0.72
C ASP A 21 29.99 23.64 -0.34
N PHE A 22 29.54 23.13 0.81
CA PHE A 22 29.69 21.72 1.21
C PHE A 22 28.89 20.77 0.31
N ILE A 23 27.65 21.13 -0.04
CA ILE A 23 26.81 20.35 -0.96
C ILE A 23 27.41 20.31 -2.37
N GLN A 24 28.01 21.42 -2.84
CA GLN A 24 28.70 21.43 -4.14
C GLN A 24 29.97 20.58 -4.13
N ALA A 25 30.71 20.55 -3.02
CA ALA A 25 31.88 19.68 -2.86
C ALA A 25 31.53 18.18 -2.81
N ILE A 26 30.29 17.84 -2.41
CA ILE A 26 29.77 16.46 -2.35
C ILE A 26 29.16 15.99 -3.67
N ASN A 27 28.73 16.90 -4.54
CA ASN A 27 28.08 16.57 -5.81
C ASN A 27 29.00 15.88 -6.85
N GLU A 28 30.29 15.70 -6.58
CA GLU A 28 31.23 15.06 -7.51
C GLU A 28 31.28 13.52 -7.42
N GLU A 29 30.76 12.85 -6.38
CA GLU A 29 30.82 11.38 -6.27
C GLU A 29 29.54 10.73 -5.68
N ASP A 30 29.09 9.62 -6.28
CA ASP A 30 27.93 8.79 -5.92
C ASP A 30 28.03 8.19 -4.49
N ASP A 31 27.72 8.99 -3.46
CA ASP A 31 27.82 8.58 -2.05
C ASP A 31 26.45 8.16 -1.45
N PRO A 32 26.33 6.97 -0.82
CA PRO A 32 25.22 6.58 0.06
C PRO A 32 24.76 7.65 1.07
N LEU A 33 25.67 8.53 1.49
CA LEU A 33 25.36 9.69 2.34
C LEU A 33 24.37 10.65 1.68
N ILE A 34 24.38 10.80 0.36
CA ILE A 34 23.42 11.64 -0.38
C ILE A 34 22.01 11.03 -0.33
N ALA A 35 21.90 9.70 -0.42
CA ALA A 35 20.62 9.02 -0.27
C ALA A 35 20.08 9.18 1.17
N GLU A 36 20.96 9.08 2.17
CA GLU A 36 20.59 9.32 3.57
C GLU A 36 20.21 10.79 3.83
N LEU A 37 20.92 11.75 3.23
CA LEU A 37 20.59 13.18 3.31
C LEU A 37 19.26 13.48 2.64
N ARG A 38 18.97 12.92 1.46
CA ARG A 38 17.66 13.04 0.81
C ARG A 38 16.54 12.44 1.66
N ASN A 39 16.77 11.30 2.30
CA ASN A 39 15.81 10.69 3.22
C ASN A 39 15.57 11.57 4.46
N ARG A 40 16.63 12.19 5.01
CA ARG A 40 16.52 13.12 6.16
C ARG A 40 15.86 14.43 5.77
N GLU A 41 16.14 14.96 4.58
CA GLU A 41 15.47 16.15 4.05
C GLU A 41 14.00 15.88 3.76
N LEU A 42 13.68 14.71 3.20
CA LEU A 42 12.30 14.24 3.05
C LEU A 42 11.61 14.13 4.42
N ALA A 43 12.26 13.51 5.40
CA ALA A 43 11.73 13.41 6.77
C ALA A 43 11.51 14.79 7.41
N PHE A 44 12.40 15.76 7.17
CA PHE A 44 12.27 17.13 7.64
C PHE A 44 11.13 17.90 6.93
N ARG A 45 10.98 17.73 5.61
CA ARG A 45 9.82 18.28 4.88
C ARG A 45 8.52 17.65 5.37
N MET A 46 8.52 16.35 5.65
CA MET A 46 7.41 15.66 6.30
C MET A 46 7.13 16.25 7.68
N GLN A 47 8.11 16.63 8.49
CA GLN A 47 7.87 17.24 9.81
C GLN A 47 7.09 18.57 9.74
N ASN A 48 7.28 19.38 8.68
CA ASN A 48 6.58 20.65 8.52
C ASN A 48 5.19 20.50 7.85
N VAL A 49 5.02 19.51 6.98
CA VAL A 49 3.77 19.26 6.23
C VAL A 49 2.84 18.27 6.95
N ALA A 50 3.39 17.34 7.73
CA ALA A 50 2.64 16.31 8.43
C ALA A 50 1.54 16.85 9.36
N PRO A 51 1.72 17.95 10.12
CA PRO A 51 0.67 18.45 10.99
C PRO A 51 -0.60 18.82 10.22
N GLU A 52 -0.47 19.40 9.02
CA GLU A 52 -1.62 19.79 8.20
C GLU A 52 -2.26 18.60 7.48
N VAL A 53 -1.46 17.65 7.00
CA VAL A 53 -1.99 16.43 6.36
C VAL A 53 -2.71 15.54 7.38
N MET A 54 -2.22 15.49 8.61
CA MET A 54 -2.79 14.71 9.71
C MET A 54 -4.04 15.33 10.35
N ASP A 55 -4.32 16.61 10.09
CA ASP A 55 -5.47 17.30 10.67
C ASP A 55 -6.78 17.01 9.90
N LEU A 56 -7.47 15.95 10.33
CA LEU A 56 -8.76 15.55 9.80
C LEU A 56 -9.91 16.52 10.15
N ASN A 57 -9.69 17.49 11.05
CA ASN A 57 -10.74 18.46 11.37
C ASN A 57 -11.04 19.40 10.19
N LYS A 58 -10.09 19.52 9.25
CA LYS A 58 -10.24 20.30 8.01
C LYS A 58 -11.12 19.61 6.97
N GLU A 59 -11.46 18.34 7.16
CA GLU A 59 -12.35 17.61 6.25
C GLU A 59 -13.81 17.99 6.50
N SER A 60 -14.60 18.02 5.41
CA SER A 60 -16.02 18.30 5.50
C SER A 60 -16.76 17.20 6.26
N GLU A 61 -17.88 17.54 6.90
CA GLU A 61 -18.71 16.54 7.57
C GLU A 61 -19.24 15.48 6.60
N ALA A 62 -19.58 15.86 5.37
CA ALA A 62 -19.99 14.93 4.33
C ALA A 62 -18.87 13.93 3.97
N THR A 63 -17.61 14.37 3.96
CA THR A 63 -16.46 13.48 3.75
C THR A 63 -16.26 12.55 4.94
N LYS A 64 -16.37 13.05 6.17
CA LYS A 64 -16.27 12.22 7.37
C LYS A 64 -17.36 11.14 7.39
N GLU A 65 -18.60 11.52 7.06
CA GLU A 65 -19.74 10.60 6.94
C GLU A 65 -19.52 9.55 5.85
N LEU A 66 -19.03 9.95 4.67
CA LEU A 66 -18.70 9.03 3.58
C LEU A 66 -17.75 7.91 4.06
N TYR A 67 -16.68 8.27 4.78
CA TYR A 67 -15.72 7.32 5.34
C TYR A 67 -16.19 6.62 6.62
N GLY A 68 -17.36 6.97 7.17
CA GLY A 68 -17.87 6.41 8.42
C GLY A 68 -17.06 6.84 9.65
N VAL A 69 -16.48 8.04 9.63
CA VAL A 69 -15.78 8.62 10.79
C VAL A 69 -16.81 9.03 11.84
N GLY A 70 -16.59 8.62 13.09
CA GLY A 70 -17.51 8.80 14.22
C GLY A 70 -18.49 7.65 14.43
N GLU A 71 -18.59 6.71 13.48
CA GLU A 71 -19.47 5.54 13.57
C GLU A 71 -18.79 4.37 14.27
N ASP A 72 -19.59 3.53 14.95
CA ASP A 72 -19.08 2.50 15.86
C ASP A 72 -18.10 1.50 15.19
N HIS A 73 -18.44 1.02 13.99
CA HIS A 73 -17.63 0.01 13.30
C HIS A 73 -16.49 0.60 12.47
N THR A 74 -16.64 1.81 11.95
CA THR A 74 -15.80 2.34 10.86
C THR A 74 -14.90 3.48 11.29
N ASP A 75 -15.07 4.09 12.46
CA ASP A 75 -14.33 5.30 12.85
C ASP A 75 -12.80 5.17 12.69
N GLU A 76 -12.22 4.11 13.24
CA GLU A 76 -10.77 3.92 13.25
C GLU A 76 -10.20 3.77 11.82
N PHE A 77 -10.79 2.88 11.02
CA PHE A 77 -10.28 2.59 9.68
C PHE A 77 -10.71 3.65 8.65
N GLY A 78 -11.87 4.27 8.83
CA GLY A 78 -12.32 5.45 8.10
C GLY A 78 -11.31 6.60 8.22
N ARG A 79 -10.85 6.90 9.44
CA ARG A 79 -9.76 7.88 9.66
C ARG A 79 -8.46 7.45 8.99
N THR A 80 -8.08 6.17 9.07
CA THR A 80 -6.86 5.65 8.41
C THR A 80 -6.91 5.86 6.90
N LEU A 81 -8.00 5.50 6.23
CA LEU A 81 -8.11 5.65 4.78
C LEU A 81 -8.31 7.11 4.35
N LEU A 82 -8.97 7.93 5.17
CA LEU A 82 -9.06 9.37 4.92
C LEU A 82 -7.68 10.04 5.00
N LEU A 83 -6.83 9.65 5.96
CA LEU A 83 -5.43 10.06 6.00
C LEU A 83 -4.66 9.54 4.78
N ALA A 84 -4.88 8.29 4.37
CA ALA A 84 -4.24 7.74 3.18
C ALA A 84 -4.57 8.58 1.93
N ARG A 85 -5.84 8.98 1.75
CA ARG A 85 -6.24 9.89 0.66
C ARG A 85 -5.50 11.22 0.75
N ARG A 86 -5.44 11.84 1.94
CA ARG A 86 -4.74 13.13 2.12
C ARG A 86 -3.23 13.02 1.87
N PHE A 87 -2.61 11.88 2.21
CA PHE A 87 -1.21 11.62 1.86
C PHE A 87 -1.03 11.52 0.34
N SER A 88 -1.94 10.82 -0.36
CA SER A 88 -1.91 10.75 -1.82
C SER A 88 -2.07 12.14 -2.46
N GLU A 89 -2.97 12.99 -1.94
CA GLU A 89 -3.14 14.38 -2.39
C GLU A 89 -1.88 15.22 -2.17
N ALA A 90 -1.18 14.99 -1.05
CA ALA A 90 0.08 15.66 -0.74
C ALA A 90 1.27 15.13 -1.56
N GLY A 91 1.05 14.18 -2.48
CA GLY A 91 2.06 13.63 -3.38
C GLY A 91 2.92 12.51 -2.76
N VAL A 92 2.46 11.88 -1.68
CA VAL A 92 3.12 10.67 -1.16
C VAL A 92 2.96 9.53 -2.17
N ARG A 93 4.10 9.00 -2.64
CA ARG A 93 4.15 8.04 -3.76
C ARG A 93 3.76 6.61 -3.38
N PHE A 94 3.80 6.28 -2.10
CA PHE A 94 3.49 4.94 -1.61
C PHE A 94 2.90 5.04 -0.20
N VAL A 95 1.69 4.53 -0.03
CA VAL A 95 0.94 4.57 1.23
C VAL A 95 0.50 3.17 1.59
N THR A 96 0.89 2.69 2.76
CA THR A 96 0.40 1.43 3.32
C THR A 96 -0.59 1.74 4.42
N ALA A 97 -1.81 1.24 4.28
CA ALA A 97 -2.83 1.29 5.32
C ALA A 97 -3.16 -0.13 5.76
N THR A 98 -3.17 -0.35 7.08
CA THR A 98 -3.55 -1.63 7.68
C THR A 98 -4.75 -1.42 8.57
N HIS A 99 -5.76 -2.27 8.44
CA HIS A 99 -6.82 -2.34 9.43
C HIS A 99 -6.26 -2.92 10.73
N SER A 100 -6.20 -2.10 11.79
CA SER A 100 -5.49 -2.41 13.04
C SER A 100 -6.39 -2.48 14.28
N THR A 101 -7.72 -2.52 14.14
CA THR A 101 -8.63 -2.57 15.30
C THR A 101 -8.72 -3.95 15.94
N SER A 102 -8.25 -4.16 17.16
CA SER A 102 -8.40 -5.46 17.83
C SER A 102 -9.81 -5.73 18.35
N ARG A 103 -10.77 -4.81 18.09
CA ARG A 103 -12.12 -4.83 18.66
C ARG A 103 -12.92 -6.07 18.28
N TYR A 104 -12.73 -6.60 17.08
CA TYR A 104 -13.48 -7.74 16.56
C TYR A 104 -12.64 -9.04 16.54
N GLY A 105 -11.57 -9.08 17.33
CA GLY A 105 -10.69 -10.24 17.45
C GLY A 105 -9.39 -10.05 16.67
N ASN A 106 -8.80 -11.17 16.23
CA ASN A 106 -7.60 -11.11 15.42
C ASN A 106 -7.97 -10.63 13.99
N LEU A 107 -7.27 -9.62 13.51
CA LEU A 107 -7.56 -8.92 12.26
C LEU A 107 -7.05 -9.66 11.03
N TRP A 108 -5.93 -10.35 11.23
CA TRP A 108 -5.15 -10.98 10.19
C TRP A 108 -5.05 -12.48 10.42
N ASP A 109 -4.87 -12.89 11.69
CA ASP A 109 -4.67 -14.27 12.07
C ASP A 109 -5.83 -14.93 12.86
N GLN A 110 -7.06 -14.84 12.33
CA GLN A 110 -8.25 -15.32 13.05
C GLN A 110 -8.51 -16.83 12.81
N HIS A 111 -8.36 -17.62 13.86
CA HIS A 111 -8.59 -19.08 13.86
C HIS A 111 -9.81 -19.51 14.69
N ALA A 112 -10.57 -18.57 15.26
CA ALA A 112 -11.74 -18.86 16.09
C ALA A 112 -12.77 -17.73 16.06
N GLY A 113 -14.04 -18.03 16.31
CA GLY A 113 -15.12 -17.05 16.41
C GLY A 113 -15.34 -16.28 15.11
N LEU A 114 -15.20 -16.97 13.98
CA LEU A 114 -15.12 -16.38 12.66
C LEU A 114 -16.38 -15.60 12.30
N GLU A 115 -17.57 -16.09 12.62
CA GLU A 115 -18.79 -15.36 12.28
C GLU A 115 -18.79 -13.97 12.91
N LYS A 116 -18.53 -13.90 14.22
CA LYS A 116 -18.51 -12.62 14.94
C LYS A 116 -17.37 -11.73 14.47
N GLY A 117 -16.15 -12.28 14.39
CA GLY A 117 -14.97 -11.47 14.08
C GLY A 117 -14.88 -11.06 12.62
N HIS A 118 -15.08 -11.97 11.67
CA HIS A 118 -15.10 -11.60 10.24
C HIS A 118 -16.24 -10.65 9.92
N ARG A 119 -17.45 -10.82 10.48
CA ARG A 119 -18.56 -9.87 10.27
C ARG A 119 -18.22 -8.50 10.84
N GLY A 120 -17.62 -8.44 12.02
CA GLY A 120 -17.16 -7.20 12.63
C GLY A 120 -16.10 -6.49 11.79
N ASN A 121 -15.08 -7.22 11.35
CA ASN A 121 -14.01 -6.71 10.48
C ASN A 121 -14.56 -6.27 9.11
N ALA A 122 -15.44 -7.05 8.49
CA ALA A 122 -16.07 -6.70 7.22
C ALA A 122 -16.86 -5.38 7.33
N ASN A 123 -17.69 -5.23 8.37
CA ASN A 123 -18.42 -3.99 8.64
C ASN A 123 -17.48 -2.80 8.90
N ALA A 124 -16.28 -3.04 9.43
CA ALA A 124 -15.31 -2.00 9.71
C ALA A 124 -14.53 -1.52 8.47
N VAL A 125 -14.42 -2.35 7.43
CA VAL A 125 -13.61 -2.04 6.24
C VAL A 125 -14.41 -1.72 4.98
N ASP A 126 -15.62 -2.26 4.84
CA ASP A 126 -16.41 -2.16 3.61
C ASP A 126 -16.70 -0.71 3.19
N GLN A 127 -17.33 0.06 4.08
CA GLN A 127 -17.64 1.47 3.82
C GLN A 127 -16.37 2.33 3.63
N PRO A 128 -15.34 2.29 4.52
CA PRO A 128 -14.12 3.07 4.31
C PRO A 128 -13.40 2.78 2.99
N ILE A 129 -13.34 1.51 2.55
CA ILE A 129 -12.71 1.15 1.28
C ILE A 129 -13.52 1.74 0.12
N ALA A 130 -14.84 1.55 0.14
CA ALA A 130 -15.72 2.13 -0.90
C ALA A 130 -15.60 3.65 -0.95
N ALA A 131 -15.54 4.31 0.20
CA ALA A 131 -15.33 5.75 0.34
C ALA A 131 -14.02 6.20 -0.29
N LEU A 132 -12.90 5.53 0.01
CA LEU A 132 -11.59 5.85 -0.59
C LEU A 132 -11.63 5.76 -2.11
N LEU A 133 -12.18 4.67 -2.65
CA LEU A 133 -12.25 4.48 -4.11
C LEU A 133 -13.09 5.57 -4.78
N HIS A 134 -14.26 5.89 -4.20
CA HIS A 134 -15.13 6.93 -4.71
C HIS A 134 -14.50 8.33 -4.62
N ASP A 135 -13.83 8.63 -3.51
CA ASP A 135 -13.18 9.91 -3.28
C ASP A 135 -12.00 10.11 -4.25
N LEU A 136 -11.17 9.07 -4.46
CA LEU A 136 -10.10 9.08 -5.46
C LEU A 136 -10.65 9.26 -6.89
N GLU A 137 -11.73 8.57 -7.25
CA GLU A 137 -12.37 8.71 -8.56
C GLU A 137 -12.94 10.12 -8.76
N SER A 138 -13.68 10.65 -7.78
CA SER A 138 -14.29 11.99 -7.85
C SER A 138 -13.27 13.12 -8.00
N ARG A 139 -12.04 12.88 -7.55
CA ARG A 139 -10.90 13.81 -7.64
C ARG A 139 -10.05 13.60 -8.90
N GLY A 140 -10.37 12.62 -9.73
CA GLY A 140 -9.57 12.23 -10.90
C GLY A 140 -8.22 11.60 -10.53
N MET A 141 -8.03 11.17 -9.28
CA MET A 141 -6.78 10.58 -8.80
C MET A 141 -6.70 9.07 -9.04
N LEU A 142 -7.85 8.39 -9.18
CA LEU A 142 -7.89 6.94 -9.36
C LEU A 142 -7.23 6.49 -10.68
N GLU A 143 -7.28 7.32 -11.72
CA GLU A 143 -6.63 7.01 -13.01
C GLU A 143 -5.11 6.84 -12.87
N ASP A 144 -4.47 7.66 -12.03
CA ASP A 144 -3.02 7.67 -11.82
C ASP A 144 -2.58 7.01 -10.49
N THR A 145 -3.53 6.47 -9.71
CA THR A 145 -3.26 5.80 -8.43
C THR A 145 -3.63 4.34 -8.49
N LEU A 146 -2.65 3.45 -8.34
CA LEU A 146 -2.91 2.02 -8.15
C LEU A 146 -3.30 1.75 -6.69
N VAL A 147 -4.53 1.30 -6.47
CA VAL A 147 -5.00 0.80 -5.16
C VAL A 147 -4.93 -0.71 -5.18
N LEU A 148 -4.12 -1.29 -4.29
CA LEU A 148 -4.00 -2.74 -4.09
C LEU A 148 -4.56 -3.11 -2.71
N CYS A 149 -5.43 -4.12 -2.67
CA CYS A 149 -5.98 -4.66 -1.43
C CYS A 149 -5.85 -6.18 -1.41
N GLY A 150 -5.40 -6.69 -0.27
CA GLY A 150 -5.26 -8.12 -0.07
C GLY A 150 -4.63 -8.47 1.27
N SER A 151 -4.19 -9.71 1.38
CA SER A 151 -3.53 -10.29 2.55
C SER A 151 -2.35 -11.16 2.09
N GLU A 152 -1.54 -11.65 3.02
CA GLU A 152 -0.42 -12.56 2.74
C GLU A 152 -0.89 -13.96 2.31
N PHE A 153 -2.02 -14.41 2.84
CA PHE A 153 -2.63 -15.72 2.56
C PHE A 153 -4.14 -15.67 2.77
N GLY A 154 -4.84 -16.66 2.22
CA GLY A 154 -6.27 -16.87 2.45
C GLY A 154 -6.57 -17.74 3.67
N ARG A 155 -7.83 -18.18 3.76
CA ARG A 155 -8.30 -19.14 4.75
C ARG A 155 -8.82 -20.39 4.07
N THR A 156 -8.59 -21.55 4.68
CA THR A 156 -9.06 -22.82 4.12
C THR A 156 -10.58 -22.80 4.01
N PRO A 157 -11.18 -23.38 2.97
CA PRO A 157 -12.64 -23.40 2.82
C PRO A 157 -13.33 -24.31 3.84
N SER A 158 -12.56 -25.18 4.49
CA SER A 158 -13.01 -26.11 5.52
C SER A 158 -12.78 -25.56 6.92
N ARG A 159 -13.69 -25.88 7.84
CA ARG A 159 -13.46 -25.68 9.27
C ARG A 159 -12.24 -26.49 9.71
N GLU A 160 -11.37 -25.84 10.47
CA GLU A 160 -10.26 -26.51 11.14
C GLU A 160 -10.83 -27.42 12.25
N ILE A 161 -10.32 -28.64 12.36
CA ILE A 161 -10.77 -29.58 13.39
C ILE A 161 -9.93 -29.43 14.66
N PHE A 162 -8.72 -28.88 14.58
CA PHE A 162 -7.81 -28.70 15.71
C PHE A 162 -7.26 -27.27 15.73
N ASP A 163 -7.24 -26.59 16.87
CA ASP A 163 -6.79 -25.19 16.99
C ASP A 163 -5.27 -25.03 17.17
N GLY A 164 -4.50 -26.10 16.97
CA GLY A 164 -3.05 -26.12 17.17
C GLY A 164 -2.57 -25.99 18.63
N GLN A 165 -3.46 -25.78 19.61
CA GLN A 165 -3.09 -25.53 21.02
C GLN A 165 -3.74 -26.48 22.02
N MET A 166 -5.07 -26.67 22.00
CA MET A 166 -5.81 -27.27 23.11
C MET A 166 -6.86 -28.31 22.69
N GLY A 167 -7.19 -28.47 21.42
CA GLY A 167 -8.11 -29.53 20.99
C GLY A 167 -8.98 -29.11 19.83
N ARG A 168 -10.25 -29.51 19.87
CA ARG A 168 -11.17 -29.32 18.74
C ARG A 168 -11.48 -27.84 18.50
N SER A 169 -11.23 -27.36 17.28
CA SER A 169 -11.67 -26.04 16.85
C SER A 169 -13.17 -26.08 16.54
N ASP A 170 -13.94 -25.14 17.12
CA ASP A 170 -15.40 -25.08 16.98
C ASP A 170 -15.92 -24.16 15.87
N ASP A 171 -15.14 -23.14 15.53
CA ASP A 171 -15.53 -22.10 14.57
C ASP A 171 -14.25 -21.39 14.07
N GLY A 172 -13.41 -22.12 13.33
CA GLY A 172 -12.08 -21.71 12.90
C GLY A 172 -11.69 -22.18 11.50
N ARG A 173 -10.73 -21.51 10.87
CA ARG A 173 -10.16 -21.86 9.55
C ARG A 173 -8.65 -21.63 9.57
N ASP A 174 -7.92 -22.64 9.10
CA ASP A 174 -6.46 -22.61 8.95
C ASP A 174 -6.03 -21.69 7.79
N HIS A 175 -4.73 -21.42 7.69
CA HIS A 175 -4.12 -20.67 6.58
C HIS A 175 -4.27 -21.42 5.26
N ASN A 176 -4.59 -20.68 4.20
CA ASN A 176 -4.57 -21.21 2.84
C ASN A 176 -3.58 -20.43 1.96
N PRO A 177 -2.34 -20.92 1.81
CA PRO A 177 -1.37 -20.35 0.88
C PRO A 177 -1.59 -20.83 -0.57
N HIS A 178 -2.53 -21.75 -0.82
CA HIS A 178 -2.67 -22.42 -2.11
C HIS A 178 -3.64 -21.75 -3.07
N GLY A 179 -4.59 -20.97 -2.55
CA GLY A 179 -5.59 -20.25 -3.34
C GLY A 179 -6.28 -19.18 -2.51
N PHE A 180 -6.16 -17.93 -2.95
CA PHE A 180 -6.83 -16.78 -2.35
C PHE A 180 -6.93 -15.64 -3.35
N THR A 181 -7.71 -14.62 -3.00
CA THR A 181 -7.99 -13.47 -3.88
C THR A 181 -7.31 -12.22 -3.34
N MET A 182 -6.68 -11.48 -4.24
CA MET A 182 -6.34 -10.07 -4.07
C MET A 182 -7.05 -9.28 -5.16
N TRP A 183 -7.28 -8.00 -4.94
CA TRP A 183 -7.83 -7.12 -5.97
C TRP A 183 -7.03 -5.83 -6.05
N MET A 184 -7.02 -5.25 -7.24
CA MET A 184 -6.44 -3.95 -7.49
C MET A 184 -7.33 -3.15 -8.43
N CYS A 185 -7.27 -1.83 -8.34
CA CYS A 185 -8.00 -0.91 -9.22
C CYS A 185 -7.21 0.39 -9.41
N GLY A 186 -7.58 1.15 -10.44
CA GLY A 186 -6.87 2.38 -10.83
C GLY A 186 -5.52 2.09 -11.48
N GLY A 187 -4.76 3.15 -11.76
CA GLY A 187 -3.36 3.06 -12.21
C GLY A 187 -3.14 2.18 -13.46
N GLY A 188 -4.07 2.18 -14.41
CA GLY A 188 -3.95 1.40 -15.67
C GLY A 188 -4.43 -0.06 -15.60
N THR A 189 -5.09 -0.48 -14.52
CA THR A 189 -5.69 -1.83 -14.42
C THR A 189 -6.99 -1.95 -15.23
N LYS A 190 -7.35 -3.16 -15.68
CA LYS A 190 -8.64 -3.43 -16.35
C LYS A 190 -9.81 -3.34 -15.38
N GLN A 191 -10.84 -2.61 -15.77
CA GLN A 191 -12.08 -2.49 -14.99
C GLN A 191 -12.97 -3.73 -15.14
N GLY A 192 -13.63 -4.14 -14.05
CA GLY A 192 -14.63 -5.21 -14.07
C GLY A 192 -14.10 -6.58 -14.53
N TYR A 193 -12.81 -6.84 -14.32
CA TYR A 193 -12.13 -8.04 -14.81
C TYR A 193 -11.77 -8.98 -13.66
N HIS A 194 -12.03 -10.28 -13.84
CA HIS A 194 -11.61 -11.34 -12.94
C HIS A 194 -10.58 -12.22 -13.64
N HIS A 195 -9.45 -12.45 -12.98
CA HIS A 195 -8.35 -13.27 -13.50
C HIS A 195 -8.18 -14.52 -12.64
N GLY A 196 -8.08 -15.68 -13.31
CA GLY A 196 -7.92 -16.97 -12.66
C GLY A 196 -9.19 -17.56 -12.07
N ALA A 197 -9.02 -18.69 -11.36
CA ALA A 197 -10.05 -19.34 -10.54
C ALA A 197 -9.41 -20.37 -9.59
N THR A 198 -10.08 -20.60 -8.47
CA THR A 198 -9.81 -21.74 -7.59
C THR A 198 -10.57 -22.98 -8.05
N ASP A 199 -10.23 -24.14 -7.48
CA ASP A 199 -11.07 -25.34 -7.58
C ASP A 199 -12.48 -25.11 -6.98
N ASP A 200 -13.36 -26.09 -7.19
CA ASP A 200 -14.76 -26.05 -6.73
C ASP A 200 -14.91 -25.92 -5.21
N TYR A 201 -13.84 -26.20 -4.46
CA TYR A 201 -13.82 -26.08 -3.01
C TYR A 201 -13.25 -24.74 -2.54
N GLY A 202 -12.58 -23.97 -3.41
CA GLY A 202 -11.87 -22.74 -3.01
C GLY A 202 -10.50 -23.00 -2.37
N TYR A 203 -9.92 -24.19 -2.54
CA TYR A 203 -8.69 -24.59 -1.86
C TYR A 203 -7.44 -24.22 -2.68
N TYR A 204 -7.36 -24.70 -3.92
CA TYR A 204 -6.21 -24.46 -4.80
C TYR A 204 -6.56 -23.49 -5.92
N ALA A 205 -5.65 -22.58 -6.26
CA ALA A 205 -5.71 -21.87 -7.55
C ALA A 205 -5.42 -22.86 -8.69
N VAL A 206 -6.35 -23.00 -9.65
CA VAL A 206 -6.27 -24.03 -10.71
C VAL A 206 -6.30 -23.47 -12.13
N ARG A 207 -6.79 -22.25 -12.33
CA ARG A 207 -6.86 -21.57 -13.64
C ARG A 207 -6.17 -20.22 -13.56
N ASP A 208 -5.44 -19.85 -14.62
CA ASP A 208 -4.69 -18.59 -14.79
C ASP A 208 -4.04 -18.11 -13.48
N ARG A 209 -3.21 -19.00 -12.93
CA ARG A 209 -2.61 -18.83 -11.60
C ARG A 209 -1.60 -17.69 -11.64
N VAL A 210 -1.72 -16.78 -10.68
CA VAL A 210 -0.76 -15.69 -10.46
C VAL A 210 0.04 -15.99 -9.20
N SER A 211 1.36 -16.07 -9.32
CA SER A 211 2.22 -16.15 -8.13
C SER A 211 2.41 -14.77 -7.51
N ILE A 212 2.84 -14.70 -6.25
CA ILE A 212 3.16 -13.41 -5.62
C ILE A 212 4.29 -12.67 -6.36
N HIS A 213 5.21 -13.41 -7.00
CA HIS A 213 6.26 -12.83 -7.83
C HIS A 213 5.68 -12.18 -9.09
N ASP A 214 4.69 -12.80 -9.73
CA ASP A 214 4.02 -12.25 -10.92
C ASP A 214 3.16 -11.03 -10.56
N LEU A 215 2.49 -11.06 -9.40
CA LEU A 215 1.76 -9.90 -8.88
C LEU A 215 2.70 -8.70 -8.67
N HIS A 216 3.82 -8.91 -7.97
CA HIS A 216 4.79 -7.84 -7.75
C HIS A 216 5.45 -7.35 -9.04
N ALA A 217 5.76 -8.25 -9.99
CA ALA A 217 6.23 -7.86 -11.32
C ALA A 217 5.22 -6.95 -12.04
N THR A 218 3.93 -7.29 -11.93
CA THR A 218 2.83 -6.51 -12.52
C THR A 218 2.66 -5.14 -11.86
N VAL A 219 2.71 -5.08 -10.51
CA VAL A 219 2.66 -3.80 -9.77
C VAL A 219 3.82 -2.89 -10.17
N LEU A 220 5.06 -3.42 -10.22
CA LEU A 220 6.23 -2.64 -10.63
C LEU A 220 6.10 -2.14 -12.06
N HIS A 221 5.59 -2.97 -12.97
CA HIS A 221 5.33 -2.57 -14.35
C HIS A 221 4.32 -1.41 -14.43
N LEU A 222 3.22 -1.48 -13.69
CA LEU A 222 2.22 -0.39 -13.62
C LEU A 222 2.80 0.91 -13.03
N MET A 223 3.82 0.80 -12.18
CA MET A 223 4.59 1.95 -11.67
C MET A 223 5.64 2.48 -12.67
N GLY A 224 5.74 1.90 -13.88
CA GLY A 224 6.76 2.25 -14.88
C GLY A 224 8.16 1.73 -14.56
N ILE A 225 8.27 0.75 -13.66
CA ILE A 225 9.54 0.16 -13.22
C ILE A 225 9.71 -1.20 -13.88
N ASP A 226 10.83 -1.37 -14.59
CA ASP A 226 11.26 -2.67 -15.07
C ASP A 226 11.83 -3.51 -13.91
N HIS A 227 11.08 -4.52 -13.48
CA HIS A 227 11.45 -5.35 -12.33
C HIS A 227 12.72 -6.19 -12.56
N GLU A 228 13.14 -6.41 -13.81
CA GLU A 228 14.37 -7.16 -14.11
C GLU A 228 15.62 -6.27 -14.03
N ARG A 229 15.44 -4.95 -14.21
CA ARG A 229 16.52 -3.97 -14.12
C ARG A 229 16.80 -3.52 -12.70
N LEU A 230 15.86 -3.70 -11.77
CA LEU A 230 16.05 -3.43 -10.34
C LEU A 230 16.78 -4.60 -9.66
N THR A 231 18.00 -4.87 -10.12
CA THR A 231 18.85 -5.96 -9.68
C THR A 231 20.08 -5.42 -8.98
N PHE A 232 20.38 -5.92 -7.78
CA PHE A 232 21.59 -5.57 -7.04
C PHE A 232 22.35 -6.83 -6.62
N HIS A 233 23.67 -6.81 -6.75
CA HIS A 233 24.51 -7.93 -6.35
C HIS A 233 24.79 -7.87 -4.85
N HIS A 234 24.45 -8.93 -4.12
CA HIS A 234 24.71 -9.02 -2.68
C HIS A 234 25.01 -10.47 -2.30
N SER A 235 25.94 -10.70 -1.36
CA SER A 235 26.27 -12.03 -0.85
C SER A 235 26.47 -13.12 -1.92
N GLY A 236 27.03 -12.75 -3.09
CA GLY A 236 27.35 -13.68 -4.18
C GLY A 236 26.20 -14.04 -5.12
N ARG A 237 25.03 -13.40 -5.02
CA ARG A 237 23.96 -13.52 -6.02
C ARG A 237 23.34 -12.17 -6.36
N ASP A 238 22.69 -12.15 -7.51
CA ASP A 238 21.86 -11.03 -7.94
C ASP A 238 20.48 -11.13 -7.26
N TYR A 239 20.11 -10.08 -6.54
CA TYR A 239 18.80 -9.93 -5.89
C TYR A 239 17.96 -8.94 -6.69
N ARG A 240 16.71 -9.31 -6.97
CA ARG A 240 15.66 -8.39 -7.43
C ARG A 240 14.42 -8.54 -6.54
N LEU A 241 13.53 -7.55 -6.52
CA LEU A 241 12.32 -7.57 -5.68
C LEU A 241 11.41 -8.78 -5.93
N THR A 242 11.45 -9.32 -7.14
CA THR A 242 10.72 -10.53 -7.53
C THR A 242 11.55 -11.82 -7.41
N ASP A 243 12.75 -11.75 -6.80
CA ASP A 243 13.79 -12.80 -6.84
C ASP A 243 14.02 -13.29 -8.28
N VAL A 244 14.53 -14.48 -8.58
CA VAL A 244 14.70 -14.95 -9.98
C VAL A 244 13.39 -15.30 -10.72
N PHE A 245 12.23 -14.88 -10.21
CA PHE A 245 10.89 -15.17 -10.73
C PHE A 245 10.14 -13.90 -11.14
N GLY A 246 8.87 -14.05 -11.50
CA GLY A 246 7.96 -12.95 -11.85
C GLY A 246 7.85 -12.74 -13.35
N LYS A 247 6.62 -12.72 -13.83
CA LYS A 247 6.22 -12.29 -15.16
C LYS A 247 5.09 -11.29 -15.01
N VAL A 248 5.12 -10.24 -15.81
CA VAL A 248 4.02 -9.27 -15.89
C VAL A 248 2.78 -9.98 -16.41
N VAL A 249 1.68 -9.88 -15.65
CA VAL A 249 0.37 -10.41 -16.02
C VAL A 249 -0.31 -9.37 -16.90
N ASN A 250 -0.07 -9.43 -18.21
CA ASN A 250 -0.60 -8.44 -19.16
C ASN A 250 -2.14 -8.50 -19.27
N GLU A 251 -2.73 -9.64 -18.91
CA GLU A 251 -4.17 -9.89 -18.99
C GLU A 251 -4.98 -8.96 -18.07
N VAL A 252 -4.38 -8.42 -17.00
CA VAL A 252 -5.03 -7.53 -16.02
C VAL A 252 -4.78 -6.04 -16.28
N ILE A 253 -3.99 -5.68 -17.31
CA ILE A 253 -3.60 -4.31 -17.64
C ILE A 253 -4.40 -3.80 -18.84
N SER A 254 -4.87 -2.55 -18.79
CA SER A 254 -5.70 -1.91 -19.84
C SER A 254 -4.92 -1.55 -21.10
#